data_AF-A0A504UDM9-F1
#
_entry.id   AF-A0A504UDM9-F1
#
_cell.length_a   1.000
_cell.length_b   1.000
_cell.length_c   1.000
_cell.angle_alpha   90.00
_cell.angle_beta   90.00
_cell.angle_gamma   90.00
#
_symmetry.space_group_name_H-M   'P 1'
#
loop_
_entity.id
_entity.type
_entity.pdbx_description
1 polymer ?
#
loop_
_entity_poly.entity_id
_entity_poly.type
_entity_poly.pdbx_seq_one_letter_code
_entity_poly.pdbx_strand_id
1 'polypeptide(L)'
;MLNDEPVHQAPIIRKLWRADVRQRGKLRPQSDRWCSLKMDTRIALGLSEHLFAEALALKASTVGIRPVDAVEELLTQTLVQNICDAEPVRLHKPPSVKLHSMYYKNRCASLAELARGGYETWYVELKFATAAEAAVESVEVEGMGLELRPINYGPAGLITHRLWSKKLKTQTNHILRLNHLLVPPNIFARTIGAVEKMPPLEQPFIANPRPGPRPAGFEMDIEGFELVSFDHVVKGKRHFCACARPSHEKIKNNGTSGGTLWNLMARLLAKAEYQDGVCHLCVANRAGPEAAADLYGDSVQEFVAAYITQMRLAHGMDKATARSEVQQTLGLSRWVREAEMHGLVKKLFPEQVIFREASPPWLKRQRLDVYIPALNLAMEHQGEQHYKAVKAFGGDAALQRNFERDALKKQLCAENGVHLVEIRFDDPLTLPMLRQRLQRFLGKA
;
A
#
# COMPACT_ATOMS: atom_id res chain seq x y z
N MET A 1 -21.99 10.49 -44.70
CA MET A 1 -21.85 9.41 -45.69
C MET A 1 -20.56 8.70 -45.40
N LEU A 2 -20.65 7.40 -45.12
CA LEU A 2 -19.68 6.31 -45.35
C LEU A 2 -18.22 6.51 -44.88
N ASN A 3 -17.51 5.56 -44.31
CA ASN A 3 -17.71 4.28 -43.62
C ASN A 3 -16.28 3.69 -43.48
N ASP A 4 -16.13 2.68 -42.63
CA ASP A 4 -15.04 1.68 -42.61
C ASP A 4 -13.75 2.07 -41.88
N GLU A 5 -13.14 1.23 -41.05
CA GLU A 5 -13.52 0.21 -40.06
C GLU A 5 -12.23 -0.06 -39.26
N PRO A 6 -12.28 -0.55 -38.01
CA PRO A 6 -11.12 -0.69 -37.14
C PRO A 6 -10.39 -2.03 -37.33
N VAL A 7 -9.05 -1.98 -37.29
CA VAL A 7 -8.17 -3.14 -37.45
C VAL A 7 -8.29 -4.09 -36.25
N HIS A 8 -8.95 -5.24 -36.50
CA HIS A 8 -8.85 -6.46 -35.71
C HIS A 8 -7.61 -7.27 -36.13
N GLN A 9 -6.82 -7.75 -35.17
CA GLN A 9 -5.99 -8.95 -35.37
C GLN A 9 -6.14 -9.91 -34.19
N ALA A 10 -6.54 -11.13 -34.52
CA ALA A 10 -6.58 -12.35 -33.72
C ALA A 10 -5.95 -13.48 -34.60
N PRO A 11 -5.97 -14.76 -34.20
CA PRO A 11 -5.12 -15.44 -33.23
C PRO A 11 -4.34 -16.64 -33.86
N ILE A 12 -3.25 -17.08 -33.25
CA ILE A 12 -2.48 -18.29 -33.61
C ILE A 12 -2.16 -18.96 -32.25
N ILE A 13 -2.46 -20.22 -31.90
CA ILE A 13 -2.34 -21.52 -32.57
C ILE A 13 -3.37 -22.49 -31.92
N ARG A 14 -4.23 -23.13 -32.74
CA ARG A 14 -4.95 -24.38 -32.43
C ARG A 14 -4.64 -25.35 -33.58
N LYS A 15 -3.90 -26.44 -33.31
CA LYS A 15 -3.91 -27.71 -34.08
C LYS A 15 -2.91 -28.69 -33.42
N LEU A 16 -3.21 -30.00 -33.54
CA LEU A 16 -2.62 -31.19 -32.87
C LEU A 16 -3.31 -31.46 -31.52
N TRP A 17 -4.38 -32.25 -31.42
CA TRP A 17 -4.50 -33.66 -31.76
C TRP A 17 -5.98 -34.02 -32.05
N ARG A 18 -6.27 -34.52 -33.26
CA ARG A 18 -7.50 -35.28 -33.58
C ARG A 18 -7.20 -36.23 -34.74
N ALA A 19 -6.97 -37.50 -34.42
CA ALA A 19 -7.17 -38.63 -35.32
C ALA A 19 -7.28 -39.91 -34.49
N ASP A 20 -8.40 -40.63 -34.69
CA ASP A 20 -8.72 -42.03 -34.35
C ASP A 20 -8.46 -42.54 -32.92
N VAL A 21 -9.40 -43.20 -32.22
CA VAL A 21 -10.10 -44.41 -32.66
C VAL A 21 -11.51 -44.45 -32.03
N ARG A 22 -12.53 -44.55 -32.88
CA ARG A 22 -13.84 -45.12 -32.51
C ARG A 22 -13.75 -46.65 -32.67
N GLN A 23 -13.80 -47.40 -31.58
CA GLN A 23 -14.42 -48.73 -31.60
C GLN A 23 -15.26 -48.93 -30.33
N ARG A 24 -16.56 -49.13 -30.55
CA ARG A 24 -17.53 -49.52 -29.54
C ARG A 24 -17.38 -51.02 -29.26
N GLY A 25 -17.05 -51.39 -28.03
CA GLY A 25 -17.23 -52.73 -27.49
C GLY A 25 -18.15 -52.67 -26.27
N LYS A 26 -19.34 -53.27 -26.36
CA LYS A 26 -20.24 -53.50 -25.22
C LYS A 26 -19.62 -54.57 -24.31
N LEU A 27 -19.26 -54.24 -23.08
CA LEU A 27 -19.03 -55.21 -22.00
C LEU A 27 -19.75 -54.75 -20.72
N ARG A 28 -20.46 -55.69 -20.11
CA ARG A 28 -21.28 -55.54 -18.90
C ARG A 28 -20.40 -55.25 -17.66
N PRO A 29 -20.94 -54.61 -16.61
CA PRO A 29 -20.13 -54.17 -15.47
C PRO A 29 -19.74 -55.38 -14.62
N GLN A 30 -18.44 -55.61 -14.47
CA GLN A 30 -17.90 -56.51 -13.47
C GLN A 30 -17.41 -55.65 -12.29
N SER A 31 -17.85 -56.05 -11.11
CA SER A 31 -17.64 -55.38 -9.83
C SER A 31 -16.16 -55.36 -9.47
N ASP A 32 -15.52 -54.20 -9.56
CA ASP A 32 -14.20 -53.99 -8.98
C ASP A 32 -14.25 -52.91 -7.90
N ARG A 33 -13.80 -53.31 -6.71
CA ARG A 33 -13.54 -52.44 -5.57
C ARG A 33 -12.46 -51.44 -5.97
N TRP A 34 -12.87 -50.25 -6.37
CA TRP A 34 -11.99 -49.10 -6.46
C TRP A 34 -11.64 -48.65 -5.04
N CYS A 35 -10.52 -49.16 -4.53
CA CYS A 35 -9.78 -48.48 -3.48
C CYS A 35 -9.35 -47.14 -4.08
N SER A 36 -10.02 -46.04 -3.71
CA SER A 36 -9.69 -44.72 -4.24
C SER A 36 -8.30 -44.33 -3.74
N LEU A 37 -7.29 -44.54 -4.56
CA LEU A 37 -6.03 -43.81 -4.47
C LEU A 37 -6.40 -42.33 -4.59
N LYS A 38 -6.43 -41.63 -3.45
CA LYS A 38 -6.62 -40.19 -3.40
C LYS A 38 -5.49 -39.57 -4.20
N MET A 39 -5.78 -39.05 -5.39
CA MET A 39 -4.79 -38.31 -6.17
C MET A 39 -4.58 -36.96 -5.48
N ASP A 40 -3.36 -36.72 -5.01
CA ASP A 40 -2.98 -35.44 -4.44
C ASP A 40 -3.13 -34.33 -5.50
N THR A 41 -3.77 -33.23 -5.12
CA THR A 41 -3.97 -32.10 -6.03
C THR A 41 -2.66 -31.33 -6.19
N ARG A 42 -2.08 -31.30 -7.38
CA ARG A 42 -0.87 -30.50 -7.63
C ARG A 42 -1.24 -29.05 -7.89
N ILE A 43 -0.65 -28.15 -7.12
CA ILE A 43 -0.71 -26.70 -7.37
C ILE A 43 0.71 -26.22 -7.62
N ALA A 44 0.98 -25.81 -8.85
CA ALA A 44 2.22 -25.16 -9.20
C ALA A 44 2.14 -23.68 -8.77
N LEU A 45 3.00 -23.26 -7.85
CA LEU A 45 3.09 -21.87 -7.41
C LEU A 45 4.41 -21.31 -7.93
N GLY A 46 4.33 -20.43 -8.92
CA GLY A 46 5.52 -19.83 -9.48
C GLY A 46 5.30 -18.50 -10.13
N LEU A 47 6.40 -17.91 -10.57
CA LEU A 47 6.43 -16.72 -11.38
C LEU A 47 7.44 -16.94 -12.51
N SER A 48 7.13 -16.41 -13.69
CA SER A 48 8.14 -16.26 -14.74
C SER A 48 9.11 -15.16 -14.30
N GLU A 49 10.38 -15.51 -14.04
CA GLU A 49 11.38 -14.54 -13.56
C GLU A 49 11.46 -13.30 -14.46
N HIS A 50 11.36 -13.52 -15.78
CA HIS A 50 11.45 -12.45 -16.76
C HIS A 50 10.23 -11.54 -16.71
N LEU A 51 9.02 -12.10 -16.78
CA LEU A 51 7.77 -11.32 -16.76
C LEU A 51 7.59 -10.60 -15.42
N PHE A 52 7.95 -11.26 -14.32
CA PHE A 52 7.88 -10.64 -12.99
C PHE A 52 8.87 -9.48 -12.87
N ALA A 53 10.11 -9.63 -13.36
CA ALA A 53 11.09 -8.57 -13.35
C ALA A 53 10.67 -7.36 -14.21
N GLU A 54 10.07 -7.59 -15.38
CA GLU A 54 9.56 -6.50 -16.24
C GLU A 54 8.37 -5.78 -15.59
N ALA A 55 7.42 -6.53 -15.04
CA ALA A 55 6.28 -5.96 -14.31
C ALA A 55 6.74 -5.18 -13.06
N LEU A 56 7.73 -5.70 -12.34
CA LEU A 56 8.31 -5.03 -11.18
C LEU A 56 9.06 -3.76 -11.59
N ALA A 57 9.77 -3.76 -12.71
CA ALA A 57 10.46 -2.58 -13.22
C ALA A 57 9.46 -1.45 -13.52
N LEU A 58 8.34 -1.77 -14.18
CA LEU A 58 7.29 -0.80 -14.47
C LEU A 58 6.71 -0.21 -13.17
N LYS A 59 6.36 -1.06 -12.20
CA LYS A 59 5.82 -0.59 -10.90
C LYS A 59 6.84 0.22 -10.10
N ALA A 60 8.08 -0.25 -10.00
CA ALA A 60 9.14 0.44 -9.26
C ALA A 60 9.57 1.75 -9.93
N SER A 61 9.26 1.94 -11.22
CA SER A 61 9.45 3.22 -11.91
C SER A 61 8.32 4.23 -11.67
N THR A 62 7.21 3.80 -11.07
CA THR A 62 6.07 4.67 -10.75
C THR A 62 6.38 5.50 -9.52
N VAL A 63 6.15 6.81 -9.61
CA VAL A 63 6.37 7.76 -8.51
C VAL A 63 5.57 7.34 -7.27
N GLY A 64 6.17 7.48 -6.09
CA GLY A 64 5.56 7.11 -4.80
C GLY A 64 5.48 5.61 -4.50
N ILE A 65 5.79 4.73 -5.46
CA ILE A 65 5.75 3.28 -5.23
C ILE A 65 7.08 2.78 -4.66
N ARG A 66 7.03 2.16 -3.48
CA ARG A 66 8.19 1.48 -2.88
C ARG A 66 8.40 0.13 -3.56
N PRO A 67 9.65 -0.27 -3.86
CA PRO A 67 9.93 -1.58 -4.47
C PRO A 67 9.34 -2.76 -3.69
N VAL A 68 9.39 -2.73 -2.36
CA VAL A 68 8.84 -3.79 -1.52
C VAL A 68 7.31 -3.92 -1.67
N ASP A 69 6.59 -2.80 -1.73
CA ASP A 69 5.13 -2.83 -1.92
C ASP A 69 4.77 -3.35 -3.31
N ALA A 70 5.54 -2.97 -4.34
CA ALA A 70 5.38 -3.49 -5.69
C ALA A 70 5.63 -5.01 -5.77
N VAL A 71 6.62 -5.53 -5.04
CA VAL A 71 6.86 -6.98 -4.93
C VAL A 71 5.67 -7.68 -4.30
N GLU A 72 5.16 -7.17 -3.19
CA GLU A 72 4.04 -7.79 -2.47
C GLU A 72 2.75 -7.78 -3.29
N GLU A 73 2.50 -6.70 -4.03
CA GLU A 73 1.36 -6.60 -4.93
C GLU A 73 1.47 -7.60 -6.10
N LEU A 74 2.62 -7.64 -6.78
CA LEU A 74 2.85 -8.57 -7.90
C LEU A 74 2.85 -10.03 -7.45
N LEU A 75 3.45 -10.32 -6.28
CA LEU A 75 3.45 -11.66 -5.71
C LEU A 75 2.02 -12.09 -5.36
N THR A 76 1.22 -11.20 -4.79
CA THR A 76 -0.22 -11.44 -4.52
C THR A 76 -0.96 -11.76 -5.81
N GLN A 77 -0.81 -10.94 -6.84
CA GLN A 77 -1.45 -11.14 -8.15
C GLN A 77 -1.03 -12.46 -8.79
N THR A 78 0.26 -12.77 -8.75
CA THR A 78 0.81 -14.01 -9.32
C THR A 78 0.30 -15.24 -8.59
N LEU A 79 0.29 -15.23 -7.25
CA LEU A 79 -0.21 -16.35 -6.46
C LEU A 79 -1.73 -16.56 -6.60
N VAL A 80 -2.51 -15.48 -6.74
CA VAL A 80 -3.94 -15.55 -7.09
C VAL A 80 -4.11 -16.22 -8.46
N GLN A 81 -3.35 -15.78 -9.46
CA GLN A 81 -3.44 -16.32 -10.82
C GLN A 81 -3.08 -17.81 -10.86
N ASN A 82 -2.01 -18.22 -10.16
CA ASN A 82 -1.62 -19.63 -10.07
C ASN A 82 -2.72 -20.53 -9.51
N ILE A 83 -3.52 -20.04 -8.55
CA ILE A 83 -4.66 -20.81 -8.03
C ILE A 83 -5.81 -20.84 -9.02
N CYS A 84 -6.07 -19.73 -9.72
CA CYS A 84 -7.09 -19.68 -10.76
C CYS A 84 -6.79 -20.64 -11.92
N ASP A 85 -5.52 -20.78 -12.28
CA ASP A 85 -5.06 -21.63 -13.39
C ASP A 85 -4.85 -23.09 -12.98
N ALA A 86 -4.91 -23.40 -11.69
CA ALA A 86 -4.83 -24.77 -11.21
C ALA A 86 -6.11 -25.54 -11.60
N GLU A 87 -6.10 -26.18 -12.77
CA GLU A 87 -7.19 -27.02 -13.30
C GLU A 87 -7.90 -27.93 -12.27
N PRO A 88 -7.20 -28.63 -11.35
CA PRO A 88 -7.88 -29.45 -10.35
C PRO A 88 -8.68 -28.65 -9.30
N VAL A 89 -8.38 -27.37 -9.13
CA VAL A 89 -9.05 -26.49 -8.17
C VAL A 89 -10.23 -25.80 -8.86
N ARG A 90 -11.39 -26.47 -8.90
CA ARG A 90 -12.65 -25.84 -9.37
C ARG A 90 -13.13 -24.81 -8.36
N LEU A 91 -12.74 -23.56 -8.56
CA LEU A 91 -13.05 -22.46 -7.65
C LEU A 91 -14.53 -22.08 -7.66
N HIS A 92 -15.08 -21.89 -6.47
CA HIS A 92 -16.43 -21.35 -6.26
C HIS A 92 -16.45 -19.82 -6.22
N LYS A 93 -15.33 -19.20 -5.83
CA LYS A 93 -15.13 -17.74 -5.76
C LYS A 93 -13.66 -17.39 -6.01
N PRO A 94 -13.36 -16.13 -6.38
CA PRO A 94 -11.97 -15.68 -6.53
C PRO A 94 -11.15 -15.94 -5.26
N PRO A 95 -9.92 -16.45 -5.38
CA PRO A 95 -9.06 -16.68 -4.25
C PRO A 95 -8.48 -15.36 -3.73
N SER A 96 -7.99 -15.36 -2.51
CA SER A 96 -7.33 -14.20 -1.90
C SER A 96 -6.03 -14.62 -1.25
N VAL A 97 -5.00 -13.80 -1.37
CA VAL A 97 -3.69 -14.04 -0.74
C VAL A 97 -3.47 -13.01 0.36
N LYS A 98 -2.95 -13.46 1.51
CA LYS A 98 -2.56 -12.61 2.62
C LYS A 98 -1.06 -12.73 2.86
N LEU A 99 -0.35 -11.64 2.58
CA LEU A 99 1.02 -11.40 3.02
C LEU A 99 0.99 -10.62 4.34
N HIS A 100 1.96 -10.88 5.20
CA HIS A 100 2.08 -10.21 6.50
C HIS A 100 3.28 -9.26 6.47
N SER A 101 3.02 -7.96 6.42
CA SER A 101 4.05 -6.91 6.24
C SER A 101 5.14 -6.90 7.31
N MET A 102 4.86 -7.42 8.51
CA MET A 102 5.81 -7.52 9.63
C MET A 102 6.99 -8.46 9.37
N TYR A 103 6.90 -9.35 8.38
CA TYR A 103 7.94 -10.32 8.10
C TYR A 103 9.10 -9.75 7.30
N TYR A 104 8.82 -8.91 6.29
CA TYR A 104 9.87 -8.18 5.59
C TYR A 104 10.03 -6.80 6.20
N LYS A 105 10.97 -6.69 7.14
CA LYS A 105 11.10 -5.52 8.02
C LYS A 105 11.61 -4.27 7.31
N ASN A 106 12.45 -4.41 6.28
CA ASN A 106 12.96 -3.26 5.55
C ASN A 106 11.96 -2.76 4.48
N ARG A 107 10.91 -2.07 4.91
CA ARG A 107 9.87 -1.54 4.00
C ARG A 107 10.37 -0.54 2.95
N CYS A 108 11.53 0.08 3.18
CA CYS A 108 12.13 1.07 2.28
C CYS A 108 13.33 0.51 1.49
N ALA A 109 13.46 -0.82 1.38
CA ALA A 109 14.55 -1.43 0.63
C ALA A 109 14.54 -1.01 -0.85
N SER A 110 15.72 -0.63 -1.36
CA SER A 110 15.94 -0.36 -2.78
C SER A 110 16.02 -1.66 -3.59
N LEU A 111 15.94 -1.56 -4.93
CA LEU A 111 16.18 -2.70 -5.81
C LEU A 111 17.60 -3.26 -5.64
N ALA A 112 18.62 -2.42 -5.43
CA ALA A 112 19.98 -2.90 -5.13
C ALA A 112 20.05 -3.71 -3.83
N GLU A 113 19.25 -3.36 -2.82
CA GLU A 113 19.22 -4.13 -1.57
C GLU A 113 18.49 -5.47 -1.76
N LEU A 114 17.36 -5.46 -2.46
CA LEU A 114 16.63 -6.67 -2.82
C LEU A 114 17.46 -7.58 -3.74
N ALA A 115 18.29 -7.04 -4.62
CA ALA A 115 19.21 -7.81 -5.47
C ALA A 115 20.37 -8.46 -4.69
N ARG A 116 20.63 -8.04 -3.44
CA ARG A 116 21.60 -8.70 -2.56
C ARG A 116 20.96 -9.80 -1.72
N GLY A 117 19.77 -9.56 -1.15
CA GLY A 117 19.16 -10.44 -0.14
C GLY A 117 17.91 -11.18 -0.60
N GLY A 118 17.29 -10.77 -1.69
CA GLY A 118 15.95 -11.19 -2.09
C GLY A 118 14.85 -10.55 -1.25
N TYR A 119 13.62 -11.03 -1.46
CA TYR A 119 12.47 -10.70 -0.61
C TYR A 119 11.99 -11.98 0.07
N GLU A 120 12.19 -12.06 1.40
CA GLU A 120 11.75 -13.20 2.22
C GLU A 120 10.51 -12.86 3.04
N THR A 121 9.58 -13.80 3.14
CA THR A 121 8.36 -13.65 3.93
C THR A 121 7.89 -15.00 4.47
N TRP A 122 7.06 -14.95 5.52
CA TRP A 122 6.58 -16.14 6.22
C TRP A 122 5.06 -16.20 6.23
N TYR A 123 4.57 -17.44 6.32
CA TYR A 123 3.16 -17.76 6.52
C TYR A 123 2.21 -17.05 5.55
N VAL A 124 2.56 -17.04 4.26
CA VAL A 124 1.69 -16.52 3.21
C VAL A 124 0.42 -17.38 3.15
N GLU A 125 -0.75 -16.78 3.36
CA GLU A 125 -2.02 -17.52 3.37
C GLU A 125 -2.78 -17.32 2.06
N LEU A 126 -2.95 -18.40 1.30
CA LEU A 126 -3.77 -18.44 0.10
C LEU A 126 -5.12 -19.05 0.47
N LYS A 127 -6.18 -18.27 0.35
CA LYS A 127 -7.56 -18.65 0.71
C LYS A 127 -8.37 -18.83 -0.56
N PHE A 128 -9.00 -19.98 -0.69
CA PHE A 128 -9.83 -20.31 -1.84
C PHE A 128 -11.00 -21.18 -1.39
N ALA A 129 -12.01 -21.32 -2.24
CA ALA A 129 -13.12 -22.23 -1.97
C ALA A 129 -13.45 -23.04 -3.20
N THR A 130 -13.81 -24.30 -3.00
CA THR A 130 -14.28 -25.21 -4.04
C THR A 130 -15.68 -25.69 -3.72
N ALA A 131 -16.36 -26.32 -4.69
CA ALA A 131 -17.60 -27.04 -4.43
C ALA A 131 -17.38 -28.14 -3.38
N ALA A 132 -18.41 -28.49 -2.59
CA ALA A 132 -18.27 -29.45 -1.49
C ALA A 132 -17.76 -30.83 -1.94
N GLU A 133 -18.17 -31.26 -3.12
CA GLU A 133 -17.78 -32.50 -3.81
C GLU A 133 -16.39 -32.44 -4.46
N ALA A 134 -15.84 -31.23 -4.66
CA ALA A 134 -14.51 -30.98 -5.22
C ALA A 134 -13.54 -30.45 -4.14
N ALA A 135 -13.73 -30.87 -2.89
CA ALA A 135 -12.88 -30.47 -1.78
C ALA A 135 -11.44 -30.95 -2.00
N VAL A 136 -10.48 -30.04 -1.88
CA VAL A 136 -9.06 -30.40 -1.91
C VAL A 136 -8.65 -30.97 -0.55
N GLU A 137 -8.20 -32.22 -0.54
CA GLU A 137 -7.80 -32.93 0.69
C GLU A 137 -6.32 -32.78 1.00
N SER A 138 -5.49 -32.72 -0.03
CA SER A 138 -4.03 -32.61 0.01
C SER A 138 -3.58 -31.79 -1.19
N VAL A 139 -2.48 -31.05 -1.01
CA VAL A 139 -1.85 -30.28 -2.09
C VAL A 139 -0.37 -30.61 -2.12
N GLU A 140 0.17 -30.87 -3.31
CA GLU A 140 1.60 -30.76 -3.55
C GLU A 140 1.88 -29.37 -4.12
N VAL A 141 2.84 -28.65 -3.51
CA VAL A 141 3.24 -27.31 -3.94
C VAL A 141 4.62 -27.35 -4.56
N GLU A 142 4.71 -26.95 -5.83
CA GLU A 142 5.98 -26.77 -6.53
C GLU A 142 6.29 -25.28 -6.68
N GLY A 143 7.50 -24.87 -6.32
CA GLY A 143 7.98 -23.48 -6.42
C GLY A 143 8.71 -23.24 -7.74
N MET A 144 8.07 -22.62 -8.74
CA MET A 144 8.74 -22.27 -10.01
C MET A 144 9.20 -20.81 -10.00
N GLY A 145 10.51 -20.56 -9.96
CA GLY A 145 11.06 -19.19 -9.82
C GLY A 145 10.85 -18.57 -8.43
N LEU A 146 10.26 -19.33 -7.49
CA LEU A 146 10.11 -19.02 -6.08
C LEU A 146 10.83 -20.10 -5.26
N GLU A 147 11.48 -19.69 -4.18
CA GLU A 147 12.08 -20.62 -3.23
C GLU A 147 11.11 -20.88 -2.06
N LEU A 148 10.66 -22.13 -1.91
CA LEU A 148 9.88 -22.58 -0.76
C LEU A 148 10.80 -23.28 0.24
N ARG A 149 11.08 -22.61 1.36
CA ARG A 149 12.00 -23.12 2.37
C ARG A 149 11.23 -23.87 3.46
N PRO A 150 11.65 -25.08 3.85
CA PRO A 150 10.96 -25.82 4.89
C PRO A 150 11.21 -25.22 6.27
N ILE A 151 10.20 -25.32 7.16
CA ILE A 151 10.36 -25.09 8.60
C ILE A 151 10.43 -26.45 9.29
N ASN A 152 11.39 -26.61 10.21
CA ASN A 152 11.50 -27.80 11.05
C ASN A 152 10.48 -27.72 12.20
N TYR A 153 9.54 -28.65 12.23
CA TYR A 153 8.54 -28.79 13.30
C TYR A 153 8.86 -29.94 14.26
N GLY A 154 10.14 -30.27 14.43
CA GLY A 154 10.61 -31.33 15.31
C GLY A 154 10.14 -32.70 14.79
N PRO A 155 9.37 -33.48 15.57
CA PRO A 155 8.90 -34.81 15.15
C PRO A 155 8.08 -34.82 13.85
N ALA A 156 7.43 -33.70 13.51
CA ALA A 156 6.65 -33.58 12.29
C ALA A 156 7.50 -33.32 11.02
N GLY A 157 8.82 -33.20 11.16
CA GLY A 157 9.75 -33.04 10.04
C GLY A 157 9.79 -31.64 9.42
N LEU A 158 10.32 -31.59 8.20
CA LEU A 158 10.50 -30.39 7.38
C LEU A 158 9.24 -30.11 6.56
N ILE A 159 8.58 -28.97 6.80
CA ILE A 159 7.31 -28.64 6.17
C ILE A 159 7.40 -27.30 5.44
N THR A 160 7.18 -27.29 4.13
CA THR A 160 7.16 -26.07 3.30
C THR A 160 5.78 -25.39 3.27
N HIS A 161 4.70 -26.16 3.41
CA HIS A 161 3.34 -25.66 3.34
C HIS A 161 2.36 -26.50 4.17
N ARG A 162 1.18 -25.94 4.46
CA ARG A 162 0.09 -26.64 5.16
C ARG A 162 -1.25 -26.25 4.56
N LEU A 163 -2.16 -27.22 4.46
CA LEU A 163 -3.53 -27.01 4.01
C LEU A 163 -4.51 -27.22 5.18
N TRP A 164 -5.43 -26.29 5.39
CA TRP A 164 -6.60 -26.47 6.24
C TRP A 164 -7.87 -26.32 5.42
N SER A 165 -8.86 -27.16 5.71
CA SER A 165 -10.13 -27.19 4.98
C SER A 165 -11.30 -27.16 5.96
N LYS A 166 -12.31 -26.32 5.71
CA LYS A 166 -13.56 -26.26 6.46
C LYS A 166 -14.73 -26.50 5.52
N LYS A 167 -15.38 -27.66 5.65
CA LYS A 167 -16.57 -28.02 4.88
C LYS A 167 -17.78 -27.21 5.35
N LEU A 168 -18.54 -26.67 4.40
CA LEU A 168 -19.84 -26.02 4.59
C LEU A 168 -20.91 -26.77 3.77
N LYS A 169 -22.16 -26.30 3.81
CA LYS A 169 -23.28 -26.96 3.11
C LYS A 169 -23.08 -27.08 1.60
N THR A 170 -22.57 -26.03 0.95
CA THR A 170 -22.46 -25.94 -0.52
C THR A 170 -21.03 -25.80 -1.03
N GLN A 171 -20.05 -25.58 -0.15
CA GLN A 171 -18.66 -25.32 -0.53
C GLN A 171 -17.70 -25.80 0.56
N THR A 172 -16.44 -25.97 0.20
CA THR A 172 -15.34 -26.15 1.16
C THR A 172 -14.41 -24.94 1.09
N ASN A 173 -14.16 -24.31 2.24
CA ASN A 173 -13.18 -23.23 2.34
C ASN A 173 -11.81 -23.82 2.66
N HIS A 174 -10.80 -23.42 1.90
CA HIS A 174 -9.42 -23.86 2.04
C HIS A 174 -8.51 -22.70 2.43
N ILE A 175 -7.50 -23.00 3.25
CA ILE A 175 -6.37 -22.11 3.56
C ILE A 175 -5.10 -22.90 3.30
N LEU A 176 -4.40 -22.59 2.21
CA LEU A 176 -3.06 -23.07 1.93
C LEU A 176 -2.06 -22.05 2.46
N ARG A 177 -1.26 -22.42 3.46
CA ARG A 177 -0.20 -21.57 4.00
C ARG A 177 1.15 -22.02 3.48
N LEU A 178 1.90 -21.10 2.90
CA LEU A 178 3.32 -21.28 2.59
C LEU A 178 4.13 -20.79 3.78
N ASN A 179 4.95 -21.66 4.37
CA ASN A 179 5.59 -21.38 5.65
C ASN A 179 6.71 -20.34 5.52
N HIS A 180 7.56 -20.47 4.51
CA HIS A 180 8.65 -19.55 4.24
C HIS A 180 8.86 -19.48 2.72
N LEU A 181 8.66 -18.29 2.16
CA LEU A 181 8.76 -18.00 0.74
C LEU A 181 9.84 -16.95 0.52
N LEU A 182 10.72 -17.21 -0.44
CA LEU A 182 11.73 -16.27 -0.91
C LEU A 182 11.51 -16.00 -2.41
N VAL A 183 11.41 -14.71 -2.76
CA VAL A 183 11.60 -14.23 -4.12
C VAL A 183 13.12 -14.06 -4.33
N PRO A 184 13.74 -14.83 -5.22
CA PRO A 184 15.20 -14.89 -5.30
C PRO A 184 15.87 -13.57 -5.75
N PRO A 185 17.13 -13.30 -5.32
CA PRO A 185 17.86 -12.06 -5.63
C PRO A 185 18.02 -11.75 -7.12
N ASN A 186 18.15 -12.79 -7.97
CA ASN A 186 18.37 -12.64 -9.41
C ASN A 186 17.20 -11.93 -10.13
N ILE A 187 15.96 -12.09 -9.66
CA ILE A 187 14.78 -11.38 -10.20
C ILE A 187 14.96 -9.87 -10.05
N PHE A 188 15.47 -9.42 -8.92
CA PHE A 188 15.72 -8.00 -8.66
C PHE A 188 16.91 -7.48 -9.48
N ALA A 189 17.95 -8.29 -9.69
CA ALA A 189 19.04 -7.94 -10.59
C ALA A 189 18.54 -7.76 -12.05
N ARG A 190 17.64 -8.63 -12.51
CA ARG A 190 16.96 -8.47 -13.82
C ARG A 190 16.08 -7.21 -13.85
N THR A 191 15.38 -6.94 -12.76
CA THR A 191 14.52 -5.75 -12.60
C THR A 191 15.35 -4.47 -12.74
N ILE A 192 16.51 -4.40 -12.09
CA ILE A 192 17.46 -3.28 -12.23
C ILE A 192 17.82 -3.07 -13.70
N GLY A 193 18.23 -4.13 -14.40
CA GLY A 193 18.59 -4.05 -15.81
C GLY A 193 17.42 -3.68 -16.73
N ALA A 194 16.16 -3.93 -16.32
CA ALA A 194 14.97 -3.47 -17.03
C ALA A 194 14.70 -1.98 -16.77
N VAL A 195 14.81 -1.51 -15.52
CA VAL A 195 14.64 -0.09 -15.16
C VAL A 195 15.72 0.77 -15.83
N GLU A 196 16.96 0.30 -15.93
CA GLU A 196 18.05 1.04 -16.57
C GLU A 196 17.86 1.27 -18.09
N LYS A 197 16.96 0.49 -18.72
CA LYS A 197 16.58 0.67 -20.13
C LYS A 197 15.40 1.63 -20.31
N MET A 198 14.73 2.03 -19.22
CA MET A 198 13.63 2.98 -19.23
C MET A 198 14.16 4.42 -19.25
N PRO A 199 13.31 5.41 -19.60
CA PRO A 199 13.63 6.81 -19.36
C PRO A 199 14.03 7.07 -17.90
N PRO A 200 14.83 8.12 -17.62
CA PRO A 200 15.19 8.48 -16.25
C PRO A 200 13.94 8.60 -15.36
N LEU A 201 14.03 8.01 -14.16
CA LEU A 201 12.94 8.07 -13.19
C LEU A 201 12.64 9.52 -12.82
N GLU A 202 11.37 9.92 -12.94
CA GLU A 202 10.91 11.25 -12.56
C GLU A 202 11.22 11.55 -11.08
N GLN A 203 11.03 10.53 -10.22
CA GLN A 203 11.48 10.56 -8.85
C GLN A 203 12.33 9.31 -8.53
N PRO A 204 13.67 9.44 -8.44
CA PRO A 204 14.55 8.29 -8.25
C PRO A 204 14.74 7.90 -6.78
N PHE A 205 13.98 8.47 -5.83
CA PHE A 205 14.24 8.31 -4.39
C PHE A 205 13.08 7.66 -3.63
N ILE A 206 13.43 6.72 -2.75
CA ILE A 206 12.57 6.14 -1.73
C ILE A 206 12.78 6.96 -0.46
N ALA A 207 11.73 7.63 0.04
CA ALA A 207 11.80 8.28 1.34
C ALA A 207 11.76 7.23 2.46
N ASN A 208 12.71 7.32 3.39
CA ASN A 208 12.84 6.41 4.51
C ASN A 208 12.79 7.20 5.82
N PRO A 209 11.73 7.06 6.64
CA PRO A 209 11.57 7.83 7.88
C PRO A 209 12.48 7.33 9.00
N ARG A 210 13.10 6.15 8.83
CA ARG A 210 13.91 5.46 9.85
C ARG A 210 15.04 4.66 9.18
N PRO A 211 16.07 5.35 8.64
CA PRO A 211 17.18 4.73 7.90
C PRO A 211 18.22 4.06 8.80
N GLY A 212 17.96 3.97 10.10
CA GLY A 212 18.87 3.44 11.10
C GLY A 212 19.10 1.93 10.98
N PRO A 213 20.18 1.42 11.61
CA PRO A 213 20.37 -0.01 11.73
C PRO A 213 19.24 -0.65 12.52
N ARG A 214 18.91 -1.90 12.17
CA ARG A 214 17.91 -2.75 12.84
C ARG A 214 18.62 -3.91 13.56
N PRO A 215 19.23 -3.68 14.74
CA PRO A 215 19.88 -4.75 15.49
C PRO A 215 18.86 -5.74 16.05
N ALA A 216 19.32 -6.93 16.42
CA ALA A 216 18.47 -7.98 16.99
C ALA A 216 17.70 -7.44 18.22
N GLY A 217 16.39 -7.65 18.27
CA GLY A 217 15.48 -7.09 19.27
C GLY A 217 14.95 -5.67 18.98
N PHE A 218 15.47 -4.96 17.99
CA PHE A 218 15.02 -3.63 17.55
C PHE A 218 14.74 -3.60 16.05
N GLU A 219 14.33 -4.73 15.50
CA GLU A 219 14.14 -4.84 14.06
C GLU A 219 12.86 -4.17 13.57
N MET A 220 11.98 -3.77 14.50
CA MET A 220 10.75 -3.00 14.26
C MET A 220 10.94 -1.50 14.50
N ASP A 221 12.19 -1.02 14.45
CA ASP A 221 12.67 0.34 14.70
C ASP A 221 13.30 0.56 16.08
N ILE A 222 14.17 1.59 16.13
CA ILE A 222 14.74 2.11 17.36
C ILE A 222 13.93 3.35 17.73
N GLU A 223 13.24 3.32 18.86
CA GLU A 223 12.46 4.46 19.35
C GLU A 223 13.35 5.70 19.49
N GLY A 224 12.88 6.84 18.96
CA GLY A 224 13.64 8.08 18.91
C GLY A 224 14.66 8.18 17.77
N PHE A 225 14.82 7.17 16.91
CA PHE A 225 15.64 7.27 15.69
C PHE A 225 14.92 8.09 14.61
N GLU A 226 15.06 9.41 14.72
CA GLU A 226 14.28 10.40 13.97
C GLU A 226 15.15 11.09 12.91
N LEU A 227 15.49 10.35 11.85
CA LEU A 227 16.19 10.85 10.67
C LEU A 227 15.42 10.44 9.42
N VAL A 228 15.31 11.34 8.44
CA VAL A 228 14.76 10.98 7.13
C VAL A 228 15.88 10.86 6.12
N SER A 229 15.95 9.73 5.41
CA SER A 229 16.82 9.58 4.24
C SER A 229 16.02 9.39 2.95
N PHE A 230 16.72 9.50 1.83
CA PHE A 230 16.21 9.37 0.49
C PHE A 230 17.15 8.44 -0.27
N ASP A 231 16.76 7.18 -0.41
CA ASP A 231 17.62 6.14 -0.96
C ASP A 231 17.26 5.94 -2.44
N HIS A 232 18.26 5.95 -3.32
CA HIS A 232 18.02 5.83 -4.76
C HIS A 232 17.36 4.47 -5.08
N VAL A 233 16.22 4.45 -5.77
CA VAL A 233 15.40 3.25 -6.05
C VAL A 233 16.23 2.12 -6.64
N VAL A 234 17.01 2.42 -7.67
CA VAL A 234 17.89 1.45 -8.35
C VAL A 234 19.19 1.21 -7.59
N LYS A 235 20.01 2.25 -7.38
CA LYS A 235 21.39 2.14 -6.87
C LYS A 235 21.49 1.85 -5.37
N GLY A 236 20.44 2.11 -4.60
CA GLY A 236 20.45 2.05 -3.14
C GLY A 236 21.34 3.09 -2.46
N LYS A 237 21.84 4.08 -3.21
CA LYS A 237 22.68 5.15 -2.67
C LYS A 237 21.82 6.06 -1.78
N ARG A 238 22.26 6.26 -0.54
CA ARG A 238 21.54 7.06 0.45
C ARG A 238 21.90 8.53 0.35
N HIS A 239 20.87 9.36 0.32
CA HIS A 239 20.96 10.81 0.38
C HIS A 239 20.15 11.36 1.54
N PHE A 240 20.46 12.58 1.93
CA PHE A 240 19.70 13.39 2.87
C PHE A 240 19.31 14.71 2.22
N CYS A 241 18.22 15.34 2.66
CA CYS A 241 17.90 16.67 2.16
C CYS A 241 18.86 17.71 2.74
N ALA A 242 19.35 18.63 1.91
CA ALA A 242 20.28 19.68 2.33
C ALA A 242 19.75 20.55 3.49
N CYS A 243 18.43 20.78 3.56
CA CYS A 243 17.80 21.51 4.66
C CYS A 243 17.98 20.85 6.03
N ALA A 244 18.29 19.54 6.08
CA ALA A 244 18.52 18.81 7.32
C ALA A 244 19.94 18.97 7.86
N ARG A 245 20.88 19.52 7.06
CA ARG A 245 22.29 19.65 7.42
C ARG A 245 22.53 20.33 8.77
N PRO A 246 21.87 21.46 9.12
CA PRO A 246 22.07 22.10 10.42
C PRO A 246 21.66 21.19 11.60
N SER A 247 20.56 20.44 11.46
CA SER A 247 20.14 19.44 12.45
C SER A 247 21.16 18.30 12.56
N HIS A 248 21.61 17.78 11.41
CA HIS A 248 22.60 16.70 11.36
C HIS A 248 23.95 17.07 11.97
N GLU A 249 24.39 18.32 11.83
CA GLU A 249 25.60 18.83 12.48
C GLU A 249 25.47 18.83 14.00
N LYS A 250 24.33 19.27 14.54
CA LYS A 250 24.06 19.18 15.99
C LYS A 250 24.01 17.73 16.48
N ILE A 251 23.44 16.81 15.70
CA ILE A 251 23.42 15.37 16.02
C ILE A 251 24.84 14.80 16.05
N LYS A 252 25.68 15.11 15.06
CA LYS A 252 27.08 14.67 15.02
C LYS A 252 27.86 15.19 16.23
N ASN A 253 27.68 16.46 16.59
CA ASN A 253 28.38 17.09 17.71
C ASN A 253 27.93 16.53 19.08
N ASN A 254 26.65 16.19 19.23
CA ASN A 254 26.11 15.57 20.45
C ASN A 254 26.36 14.05 20.52
N GLY A 255 26.81 13.42 19.43
CA GLY A 255 27.03 11.98 19.34
C GLY A 255 28.00 11.45 20.40
N THR A 256 28.99 12.24 20.80
CA THR A 256 30.03 11.85 21.77
C THR A 256 29.55 11.82 23.22
N SER A 257 28.45 12.50 23.56
CA SER A 257 27.93 12.64 24.93
C SER A 257 26.47 12.19 25.10
N GLY A 258 25.72 11.98 24.02
CA GLY A 258 24.27 11.69 24.02
C GLY A 258 23.86 10.22 24.20
N GLY A 259 24.78 9.28 24.39
CA GLY A 259 24.49 7.85 24.54
C GLY A 259 24.39 7.06 23.22
N THR A 260 23.94 5.81 23.28
CA THR A 260 24.03 4.84 22.16
C THR A 260 23.23 5.25 20.93
N LEU A 261 22.04 5.82 21.09
CA LEU A 261 21.18 6.26 19.99
C LEU A 261 21.84 7.38 19.16
N TRP A 262 22.34 8.42 19.83
CA TRP A 262 23.03 9.54 19.19
C TRP A 262 24.30 9.10 18.48
N ASN A 263 25.04 8.14 19.05
CA ASN A 263 26.19 7.54 18.42
C ASN A 263 25.83 6.81 17.10
N LEU A 264 24.73 6.05 17.07
CA LEU A 264 24.27 5.38 15.85
C LEU A 264 23.87 6.37 14.76
N MET A 265 23.15 7.44 15.13
CA MET A 265 22.78 8.52 14.21
C MET A 265 24.02 9.25 13.68
N ALA A 266 24.98 9.60 14.56
CA ALA A 266 26.22 10.25 14.17
C ALA A 266 27.06 9.37 13.21
N ARG A 267 27.13 8.06 13.43
CA ARG A 267 27.78 7.11 12.51
C ARG A 267 27.10 7.06 11.16
N LEU A 268 25.77 7.02 11.13
CA LEU A 268 25.02 7.04 9.88
C LEU A 268 25.29 8.35 9.10
N LEU A 269 25.43 9.47 9.80
CA LEU A 269 25.66 10.79 9.23
C LEU A 269 27.13 11.08 8.88
N ALA A 270 28.08 10.23 9.27
CA ALA A 270 29.52 10.47 9.10
C ALA A 270 29.92 10.62 7.63
N LYS A 271 29.22 9.95 6.72
CA LYS A 271 29.41 10.03 5.26
C LYS A 271 28.13 10.48 4.55
N ALA A 272 27.34 11.34 5.19
CA ALA A 272 26.08 11.82 4.65
C ALA A 272 26.31 12.62 3.35
N GLU A 273 25.65 12.18 2.28
CA GLU A 273 25.53 12.95 1.04
C GLU A 273 24.20 13.73 1.04
N TYR A 274 24.23 14.96 0.53
CA TYR A 274 23.08 15.85 0.56
C TYR A 274 22.59 16.18 -0.85
N GLN A 275 21.27 16.24 -1.01
CA GLN A 275 20.60 16.68 -2.21
C GLN A 275 19.64 17.83 -1.87
N ASP A 276 19.60 18.85 -2.72
CA ASP A 276 18.73 20.00 -2.52
C ASP A 276 17.27 19.66 -2.80
N GLY A 277 16.39 20.16 -1.93
CA GLY A 277 14.95 20.19 -2.22
C GLY A 277 14.24 18.85 -2.32
N VAL A 278 14.83 17.75 -1.83
CA VAL A 278 14.24 16.41 -1.94
C VAL A 278 13.20 16.11 -0.87
N CYS A 279 13.34 16.58 0.36
CA CYS A 279 12.40 16.16 1.42
C CYS A 279 10.97 16.69 1.23
N HIS A 280 10.01 16.01 1.86
CA HIS A 280 8.59 16.40 1.84
C HIS A 280 8.38 17.87 2.21
N LEU A 281 9.09 18.39 3.23
CA LEU A 281 8.99 19.80 3.61
C LEU A 281 9.45 20.75 2.51
N CYS A 282 10.60 20.47 1.87
CA CYS A 282 11.10 21.31 0.78
C CYS A 282 10.20 21.25 -0.45
N VAL A 283 9.70 20.06 -0.79
CA VAL A 283 8.74 19.89 -1.90
C VAL A 283 7.45 20.64 -1.59
N ALA A 284 6.92 20.50 -0.38
CA ALA A 284 5.69 21.17 0.04
C ALA A 284 5.84 22.70 0.08
N ASN A 285 6.97 23.21 0.57
CA ASN A 285 7.24 24.64 0.54
C ASN A 285 7.37 25.21 -0.88
N ARG A 286 7.88 24.40 -1.83
CA ARG A 286 8.07 24.82 -3.23
C ARG A 286 6.79 24.73 -4.06
N ALA A 287 6.02 23.65 -3.89
CA ALA A 287 4.98 23.23 -4.82
C ALA A 287 3.65 22.82 -4.14
N GLY A 288 3.55 23.00 -2.82
CA GLY A 288 2.37 22.63 -2.03
C GLY A 288 2.40 21.20 -1.48
N PRO A 289 1.62 20.91 -0.42
CA PRO A 289 1.64 19.62 0.28
C PRO A 289 1.19 18.44 -0.58
N GLU A 290 0.28 18.67 -1.54
CA GLU A 290 -0.15 17.64 -2.51
C GLU A 290 1.03 17.15 -3.36
N ALA A 291 1.92 18.05 -3.79
CA ALA A 291 3.10 17.66 -4.55
C ALA A 291 4.05 16.74 -3.76
N ALA A 292 4.14 16.91 -2.44
CA ALA A 292 4.93 16.01 -1.60
C ALA A 292 4.29 14.63 -1.47
N ALA A 293 2.95 14.56 -1.39
CA ALA A 293 2.19 13.32 -1.40
C ALA A 293 2.25 12.61 -2.76
N ASP A 294 2.16 13.35 -3.86
CA ASP A 294 2.29 12.79 -5.21
C ASP A 294 3.69 12.19 -5.43
N LEU A 295 4.74 12.83 -4.91
CA LEU A 295 6.13 12.41 -5.12
C LEU A 295 6.53 11.17 -4.31
N TYR A 296 5.98 11.01 -3.10
CA TYR A 296 6.41 9.99 -2.14
C TYR A 296 5.30 9.05 -1.65
N GLY A 297 4.05 9.28 -2.08
CA GLY A 297 2.86 8.54 -1.67
C GLY A 297 2.17 9.11 -0.41
N ASP A 298 1.09 8.45 -0.01
CA ASP A 298 0.17 8.90 1.06
C ASP A 298 0.68 8.64 2.49
N SER A 299 1.93 8.22 2.68
CA SER A 299 2.50 7.86 4.00
C SER A 299 3.26 9.00 4.69
N VAL A 300 3.03 10.25 4.28
CA VAL A 300 3.74 11.43 4.80
C VAL A 300 3.68 11.56 6.34
N GLN A 301 2.65 11.01 6.97
CA GLN A 301 2.46 11.00 8.43
C GLN A 301 3.56 10.21 9.15
N GLU A 302 4.12 9.18 8.51
CA GLU A 302 5.23 8.37 9.07
C GLU A 302 6.49 9.23 9.30
N PHE A 303 6.63 10.33 8.56
CA PHE A 303 7.80 11.21 8.59
C PHE A 303 7.69 12.37 9.59
N VAL A 304 6.50 12.62 10.14
CA VAL A 304 6.21 13.80 10.98
C VAL A 304 7.14 13.88 12.18
N ALA A 305 7.37 12.76 12.87
CA ALA A 305 8.25 12.74 14.05
C ALA A 305 9.68 13.16 13.69
N ALA A 306 10.23 12.61 12.60
CA ALA A 306 11.56 12.95 12.11
C ALA A 306 11.67 14.42 11.68
N TYR A 307 10.64 14.96 11.03
CA TYR A 307 10.62 16.37 10.66
C TYR A 307 10.48 17.32 11.85
N ILE A 308 9.72 16.96 12.88
CA ILE A 308 9.66 17.73 14.13
C ILE A 308 11.06 17.83 14.73
N THR A 309 11.76 16.71 14.85
CA THR A 309 13.11 16.69 15.41
C THR A 309 14.10 17.46 14.54
N GLN A 310 14.00 17.36 13.22
CA GLN A 310 14.78 18.18 12.30
C GLN A 310 14.56 19.68 12.55
N MET A 311 13.30 20.14 12.64
CA MET A 311 12.99 21.56 12.85
C MET A 311 13.44 22.08 14.21
N ARG A 312 13.19 21.31 15.28
CA ARG A 312 13.65 21.64 16.64
C ARG A 312 15.17 21.83 16.68
N LEU A 313 15.91 20.88 16.11
CA LEU A 313 17.36 20.95 16.11
C LEU A 313 17.86 22.04 15.19
N ALA A 314 17.36 22.16 13.96
CA ALA A 314 17.83 23.17 13.01
C ALA A 314 17.57 24.61 13.52
N HIS A 315 16.37 24.90 14.02
CA HIS A 315 15.92 26.25 14.33
C HIS A 315 15.85 26.58 15.83
N GLY A 316 16.11 25.62 16.72
CA GLY A 316 16.01 25.84 18.17
C GLY A 316 14.57 25.98 18.68
N MET A 317 13.58 25.54 17.89
CA MET A 317 12.16 25.61 18.24
C MET A 317 11.80 24.61 19.35
N ASP A 318 10.77 24.94 20.13
CA ASP A 318 10.12 23.95 21.00
C ASP A 318 9.32 22.91 20.19
N LYS A 319 8.93 21.82 20.84
CA LYS A 319 8.27 20.68 20.18
C LYS A 319 6.88 21.04 19.63
N ALA A 320 6.13 21.89 20.30
CA ALA A 320 4.79 22.26 19.89
C ALA A 320 4.84 23.16 18.64
N THR A 321 5.73 24.16 18.64
CA THR A 321 5.97 25.04 17.49
C THR A 321 6.42 24.25 16.26
N ALA A 322 7.45 23.41 16.41
CA ALA A 322 7.95 22.57 15.31
C ALA A 322 6.87 21.62 14.77
N ARG A 323 6.01 21.06 15.65
CA ARG A 323 4.88 20.23 15.24
C ARG A 323 3.87 21.01 14.41
N SER A 324 3.47 22.20 14.87
CA SER A 324 2.51 23.04 14.16
C SER A 324 3.02 23.39 12.77
N GLU A 325 4.28 23.79 12.66
CA GLU A 325 4.90 24.18 11.39
C GLU A 325 4.99 23.00 10.40
N VAL A 326 5.43 21.83 10.86
CA VAL A 326 5.47 20.61 10.04
C VAL A 326 4.07 20.22 9.58
N GLN A 327 3.07 20.25 10.47
CA GLN A 327 1.70 19.90 10.12
C GLN A 327 1.08 20.88 9.13
N GLN A 328 1.33 22.18 9.29
CA GLN A 328 0.86 23.20 8.36
C GLN A 328 1.52 23.04 6.99
N THR A 329 2.85 22.90 6.96
CA THR A 329 3.64 22.74 5.73
C THR A 329 3.19 21.53 4.92
N LEU A 330 2.96 20.41 5.59
CA LEU A 330 2.56 19.15 4.94
C LEU A 330 1.04 19.04 4.73
N GLY A 331 0.25 20.09 4.99
CA GLY A 331 -1.21 20.05 4.83
C GLY A 331 -1.91 19.06 5.77
N LEU A 332 -1.24 18.63 6.83
CA LEU A 332 -1.76 17.66 7.81
C LEU A 332 -2.71 18.29 8.83
N SER A 333 -2.76 19.62 8.91
CA SER A 333 -3.74 20.35 9.73
C SER A 333 -5.19 20.03 9.33
N ARG A 334 -5.44 19.79 8.02
CA ARG A 334 -6.72 19.30 7.50
C ARG A 334 -7.11 17.97 8.13
N TRP A 335 -6.20 16.99 8.11
CA TRP A 335 -6.41 15.65 8.69
C TRP A 335 -6.63 15.67 10.21
N VAL A 336 -5.93 16.56 10.93
CA VAL A 336 -6.15 16.75 12.37
C VAL A 336 -7.55 17.31 12.64
N ARG A 337 -7.99 18.30 11.85
CA ARG A 337 -9.34 18.87 11.97
C ARG A 337 -10.43 17.90 11.53
N GLU A 338 -10.22 17.09 10.50
CA GLU A 338 -11.15 16.04 10.09
C GLU A 338 -11.31 14.96 11.18
N ALA A 339 -10.19 14.55 11.80
CA ALA A 339 -10.21 13.62 12.92
C ALA A 339 -10.92 14.21 14.15
N GLU A 340 -10.68 15.48 14.47
CA GLU A 340 -11.34 16.22 15.54
C GLU A 340 -12.84 16.39 15.26
N MET A 341 -13.21 16.77 14.03
CA MET A 341 -14.60 16.89 13.56
C MET A 341 -15.32 15.56 13.70
N HIS A 342 -14.74 14.47 13.20
CA HIS A 342 -15.29 13.13 13.38
C HIS A 342 -15.47 12.77 14.86
N GLY A 343 -14.50 13.07 15.71
CA GLY A 343 -14.58 12.85 17.16
C GLY A 343 -15.73 13.60 17.83
N LEU A 344 -15.97 14.85 17.44
CA LEU A 344 -17.08 15.67 17.96
C LEU A 344 -18.43 15.18 17.44
N VAL A 345 -18.51 14.81 16.16
CA VAL A 345 -19.71 14.26 15.54
C VAL A 345 -20.12 12.95 16.20
N LYS A 346 -19.16 12.08 16.51
CA LYS A 346 -19.41 10.84 17.27
C LYS A 346 -19.99 11.09 18.66
N LYS A 347 -19.60 12.20 19.31
CA LYS A 347 -20.19 12.60 20.61
C LYS A 347 -21.62 13.13 20.45
N LEU A 348 -21.94 13.77 19.32
CA LEU A 348 -23.28 14.31 19.04
C LEU A 348 -24.27 13.24 18.56
N PHE A 349 -23.79 12.19 17.87
CA PHE A 349 -24.60 11.10 17.32
C PHE A 349 -24.03 9.74 17.72
N PRO A 350 -24.06 9.37 19.02
CA PRO A 350 -23.44 8.14 19.51
C PRO A 350 -24.08 6.86 18.93
N GLU A 351 -25.37 6.90 18.62
CA GLU A 351 -26.16 5.76 18.11
C GLU A 351 -26.10 5.59 16.59
N GLN A 352 -25.42 6.51 15.87
CA GLN A 352 -25.42 6.53 14.41
C GLN A 352 -24.11 5.95 13.85
N VAL A 353 -24.21 5.29 12.70
CA VAL A 353 -23.03 4.83 11.95
C VAL A 353 -22.44 6.02 11.20
N ILE A 354 -21.20 6.37 11.55
CA ILE A 354 -20.47 7.51 10.98
C ILE A 354 -19.30 6.98 10.15
N PHE A 355 -19.26 7.38 8.88
CA PHE A 355 -18.18 7.05 7.96
C PHE A 355 -17.22 8.23 7.82
N ARG A 356 -15.92 7.95 7.79
CA ARG A 356 -14.86 8.91 7.43
C ARG A 356 -14.46 8.69 5.98
N GLU A 357 -14.09 9.77 5.29
CA GLU A 357 -13.64 9.72 3.89
C GLU A 357 -14.58 8.92 2.99
N ALA A 358 -15.89 9.06 3.21
CA ALA A 358 -16.88 8.28 2.53
C ALA A 358 -16.87 8.64 1.03
N SER A 359 -16.82 7.62 0.18
CA SER A 359 -16.93 7.78 -1.27
C SER A 359 -18.15 7.03 -1.79
N PRO A 360 -19.39 7.52 -1.55
CA PRO A 360 -20.57 6.89 -2.10
C PRO A 360 -20.49 6.76 -3.62
N PRO A 361 -21.08 5.72 -4.25
CA PRO A 361 -20.94 5.49 -5.69
C PRO A 361 -21.35 6.68 -6.58
N TRP A 362 -22.34 7.47 -6.14
CA TRP A 362 -22.80 8.68 -6.83
C TRP A 362 -21.81 9.84 -6.79
N LEU A 363 -20.80 9.79 -5.92
CA LEU A 363 -19.79 10.84 -5.72
C LEU A 363 -18.53 10.65 -6.62
N LYS A 364 -18.51 9.59 -7.43
CA LYS A 364 -17.43 9.25 -8.37
C LYS A 364 -16.06 9.22 -7.69
N ARG A 365 -15.10 10.05 -8.13
CA ARG A 365 -13.71 10.11 -7.60
C ARG A 365 -13.58 11.06 -6.39
N GLN A 366 -14.66 11.67 -5.91
CA GLN A 366 -14.64 12.59 -4.79
C GLN A 366 -15.03 11.88 -3.48
N ARG A 367 -14.64 12.46 -2.35
CA ARG A 367 -14.91 11.93 -1.00
C ARG A 367 -15.60 12.98 -0.12
N LEU A 368 -16.29 12.49 0.91
CA LEU A 368 -16.85 13.25 2.02
C LEU A 368 -15.99 13.06 3.26
N ASP A 369 -15.56 14.13 3.93
CA ASP A 369 -14.72 14.01 5.14
C ASP A 369 -15.44 13.22 6.26
N VAL A 370 -16.72 13.52 6.51
CA VAL A 370 -17.60 12.78 7.43
C VAL A 370 -18.99 12.58 6.80
N TYR A 371 -19.53 11.36 6.86
CA TYR A 371 -20.85 11.03 6.32
C TYR A 371 -21.67 10.16 7.28
N ILE A 372 -22.95 10.54 7.49
CA ILE A 372 -23.93 9.83 8.31
C ILE A 372 -25.11 9.45 7.41
N PRO A 373 -25.16 8.21 6.89
CA PRO A 373 -26.17 7.81 5.91
C PRO A 373 -27.60 7.87 6.46
N ALA A 374 -27.79 7.46 7.71
CA ALA A 374 -29.12 7.42 8.33
C ALA A 374 -29.80 8.79 8.41
N LEU A 375 -29.01 9.87 8.44
CA LEU A 375 -29.50 11.24 8.49
C LEU A 375 -29.42 11.96 7.15
N ASN A 376 -28.92 11.29 6.09
CA ASN A 376 -28.51 11.89 4.83
C ASN A 376 -27.68 13.17 5.07
N LEU A 377 -26.69 13.09 5.96
CA LEU A 377 -25.90 14.24 6.40
C LEU A 377 -24.43 14.01 6.09
N ALA A 378 -23.79 15.00 5.47
CA ALA A 378 -22.36 15.03 5.21
C ALA A 378 -21.74 16.30 5.80
N MET A 379 -20.47 16.21 6.23
CA MET A 379 -19.69 17.35 6.66
C MET A 379 -18.33 17.39 5.95
N GLU A 380 -17.90 18.60 5.61
CA GLU A 380 -16.62 18.87 4.95
C GLU A 380 -15.89 20.00 5.67
N HIS A 381 -14.58 19.85 5.85
CA HIS A 381 -13.70 20.89 6.31
C HIS A 381 -13.11 21.65 5.13
N GLN A 382 -13.49 22.92 4.98
CA GLN A 382 -13.04 23.80 3.92
C GLN A 382 -11.81 24.60 4.37
N GLY A 383 -10.64 24.25 3.83
CA GLY A 383 -9.37 24.94 4.08
C GLY A 383 -9.32 26.39 3.56
N GLU A 384 -8.28 27.15 3.91
CA GLU A 384 -8.12 28.57 3.48
C GLU A 384 -7.99 28.72 1.96
N GLN A 385 -7.46 27.69 1.28
CA GLN A 385 -7.33 27.61 -0.18
C GLN A 385 -8.67 27.59 -0.94
N HIS A 386 -9.81 27.44 -0.26
CA HIS A 386 -11.15 27.54 -0.86
C HIS A 386 -11.67 28.99 -0.93
N TYR A 387 -11.00 29.93 -0.26
CA TYR A 387 -11.49 31.31 -0.08
C TYR A 387 -10.53 32.37 -0.60
N LYS A 388 -9.24 32.05 -0.75
CA LYS A 388 -8.22 32.98 -1.25
C LYS A 388 -7.35 32.30 -2.28
N ALA A 389 -6.98 33.05 -3.32
CA ALA A 389 -5.93 32.64 -4.24
C ALA A 389 -4.60 32.65 -3.47
N VAL A 390 -4.17 31.48 -3.04
CA VAL A 390 -2.87 31.32 -2.41
C VAL A 390 -1.84 31.16 -3.53
N LYS A 391 -0.89 32.10 -3.67
CA LYS A 391 0.12 32.09 -4.74
C LYS A 391 0.90 30.77 -4.83
N ALA A 392 1.06 30.07 -3.70
CA ALA A 392 1.71 28.75 -3.61
C ALA A 392 0.88 27.59 -4.20
N PHE A 393 -0.39 27.80 -4.56
CA PHE A 393 -1.32 26.76 -5.03
C PHE A 393 -1.77 26.98 -6.49
N GLY A 394 -1.05 27.78 -7.29
CA GLY A 394 -1.40 28.02 -8.71
C GLY A 394 -2.28 29.24 -8.96
N GLY A 395 -2.44 30.12 -7.96
CA GLY A 395 -3.15 31.40 -8.08
C GLY A 395 -4.62 31.22 -8.47
N ASP A 396 -5.14 32.14 -9.28
CA ASP A 396 -6.56 32.22 -9.60
C ASP A 396 -7.09 31.00 -10.38
N ALA A 397 -6.25 30.33 -11.18
CA ALA A 397 -6.63 29.17 -11.98
C ALA A 397 -6.88 27.91 -11.14
N ALA A 398 -6.18 27.73 -10.02
CA ALA A 398 -6.43 26.62 -9.10
C ALA A 398 -7.62 26.90 -8.17
N LEU A 399 -7.79 28.17 -7.77
CA LEU A 399 -8.98 28.61 -7.05
C LEU A 399 -10.25 28.34 -7.87
N GLN A 400 -10.21 28.59 -9.19
CA GLN A 400 -11.34 28.31 -10.09
C GLN A 400 -11.67 26.81 -10.18
N ARG A 401 -10.65 25.94 -10.31
CA ARG A 401 -10.85 24.48 -10.31
C ARG A 401 -11.38 23.95 -8.98
N ASN A 402 -10.97 24.54 -7.86
CA ASN A 402 -11.53 24.21 -6.55
C ASN A 402 -13.00 24.62 -6.45
N PHE A 403 -13.37 25.82 -6.92
CA PHE A 403 -14.77 26.24 -6.99
C PHE A 403 -15.61 25.31 -7.87
N GLU A 404 -15.11 24.88 -9.02
CA GLU A 404 -15.81 23.93 -9.90
C GLU A 404 -16.01 22.57 -9.23
N ARG A 405 -15.00 22.06 -8.51
CA ARG A 405 -15.09 20.79 -7.77
C ARG A 405 -16.07 20.89 -6.60
N ASP A 406 -16.03 21.98 -5.84
CA ASP A 406 -16.93 22.22 -4.71
C ASP A 406 -18.37 22.39 -5.17
N ALA A 407 -18.59 23.12 -6.27
CA ALA A 407 -19.90 23.29 -6.89
C ALA A 407 -20.47 21.95 -7.36
N LEU A 408 -19.65 21.14 -8.04
CA LEU A 408 -20.04 19.80 -8.47
C LEU A 408 -20.35 18.89 -7.27
N LYS A 409 -19.54 18.95 -6.20
CA LYS A 409 -19.76 18.17 -4.97
C LYS A 409 -21.10 18.53 -4.32
N LYS A 410 -21.39 19.84 -4.20
CA LYS A 410 -22.67 20.35 -3.68
C LYS A 410 -23.85 19.88 -4.51
N GLN A 411 -23.72 19.95 -5.84
CA GLN A 411 -24.75 19.48 -6.76
C GLN A 411 -25.02 17.99 -6.57
N LEU A 412 -23.98 17.14 -6.57
CA LEU A 412 -24.12 15.70 -6.39
C LEU A 412 -24.74 15.34 -5.03
N CYS A 413 -24.38 16.04 -3.96
CA CYS A 413 -25.01 15.87 -2.66
C CYS A 413 -26.51 16.21 -2.71
N ALA A 414 -26.87 17.35 -3.32
CA ALA A 414 -28.27 17.77 -3.43
C ALA A 414 -29.11 16.80 -4.27
N GLU A 415 -28.58 16.33 -5.41
CA GLU A 415 -29.24 15.34 -6.28
C GLU A 415 -29.52 14.01 -5.57
N ASN A 416 -28.70 13.65 -4.58
CA ASN A 416 -28.85 12.43 -3.79
C ASN A 416 -29.53 12.67 -2.41
N GLY A 417 -30.11 13.85 -2.18
CA GLY A 417 -30.80 14.18 -0.94
C GLY A 417 -29.90 14.31 0.30
N VAL A 418 -28.59 14.43 0.10
CA VAL A 418 -27.59 14.56 1.16
C VAL A 418 -27.39 16.03 1.52
N HIS A 419 -27.59 16.36 2.79
CA HIS A 419 -27.34 17.68 3.34
C HIS A 419 -25.85 17.84 3.64
N LEU A 420 -25.16 18.62 2.82
CA LEU A 420 -23.75 18.95 3.02
C LEU A 420 -23.60 20.17 3.95
N VAL A 421 -22.87 20.00 5.05
CA VAL A 421 -22.52 21.07 6.00
C VAL A 421 -21.03 21.37 5.89
N GLU A 422 -20.70 22.56 5.42
CA GLU A 422 -19.31 23.00 5.27
C GLU A 422 -18.84 23.72 6.54
N ILE A 423 -17.62 23.42 6.98
CA ILE A 423 -16.96 24.04 8.13
C ILE A 423 -15.72 24.75 7.65
N ARG A 424 -15.64 26.06 7.83
CA ARG A 424 -14.49 26.84 7.37
C ARG A 424 -13.26 26.60 8.22
N PHE A 425 -12.09 26.86 7.66
CA PHE A 425 -10.81 26.80 8.38
C PHE A 425 -10.72 27.80 9.55
N ASP A 426 -11.44 28.92 9.50
CA ASP A 426 -11.50 29.92 10.57
C ASP A 426 -12.63 29.66 11.58
N ASP A 427 -13.53 28.71 11.31
CA ASP A 427 -14.57 28.33 12.26
C ASP A 427 -13.98 27.57 13.48
N PRO A 428 -14.40 27.91 14.71
CA PRO A 428 -14.01 27.16 15.90
C PRO A 428 -14.69 25.78 15.92
N LEU A 429 -13.88 24.72 15.82
CA LEU A 429 -14.36 23.34 15.80
C LEU A 429 -14.62 22.84 17.23
N THR A 430 -15.74 23.26 17.82
CA THR A 430 -16.13 22.92 19.20
C THR A 430 -17.48 22.21 19.24
N LEU A 431 -17.73 21.42 20.30
CA LEU A 431 -18.99 20.71 20.48
C LEU A 431 -20.23 21.64 20.46
N PRO A 432 -20.23 22.81 21.15
CA PRO A 432 -21.38 23.73 21.11
C PRO A 432 -21.66 24.29 19.71
N MET A 433 -20.62 24.67 18.98
CA MET A 433 -20.75 25.20 17.61
C MET A 433 -21.32 24.15 16.65
N LEU A 434 -20.80 22.91 16.70
CA LEU A 434 -21.33 21.82 15.88
C LEU A 434 -22.77 21.47 16.26
N ARG A 435 -23.10 21.48 17.56
CA ARG A 435 -24.47 21.25 18.03
C ARG A 435 -25.45 22.28 17.48
N GLN A 436 -25.04 23.55 17.41
CA GLN A 436 -25.84 24.62 16.82
C GLN A 436 -26.02 24.42 15.31
N ARG A 437 -24.95 24.16 14.55
CA ARG A 437 -25.05 23.93 13.10
C ARG A 437 -25.86 22.68 12.74
N LEU A 438 -25.81 21.66 13.58
CA LEU A 438 -26.48 20.38 13.35
C LEU A 438 -27.82 20.24 14.10
N GLN A 439 -28.33 21.32 14.69
CA GLN A 439 -29.53 21.31 15.54
C GLN A 439 -30.74 20.64 14.86
N ARG A 440 -30.91 20.87 13.56
CA ARG A 440 -32.00 20.29 12.74
C ARG A 440 -31.95 18.75 12.59
N PHE A 441 -30.82 18.13 12.92
CA PHE A 441 -30.62 16.68 12.83
C PHE A 441 -30.61 15.99 14.20
N LEU A 442 -30.42 16.73 15.28
CA LEU A 442 -30.36 16.18 16.65
C LEU A 442 -31.70 15.63 17.15
N GLY A 443 -32.83 16.08 16.58
CA GLY A 443 -34.18 15.60 16.91
C GLY A 443 -34.72 14.52 15.98
N LYS A 444 -33.93 14.06 15.01
CA LYS A 444 -34.25 12.97 14.08
C LYS A 444 -33.42 11.70 14.33
N ALA A 445 -32.64 11.70 15.42
CA ALA A 445 -31.68 10.66 15.78
C ALA A 445 -32.31 9.55 16.61
#